data_AF-A0A2A9H2C2-F1
#
_entry.id   AF-A0A2A9H2C2-F1
#
_cell.length_a   1.000
_cell.length_b   1.000
_cell.length_c   1.000
_cell.angle_alpha   90.00
_cell.angle_beta   90.00
_cell.angle_gamma   90.00
#
_symmetry.space_group_name_H-M   'P 1'
#
loop_
_entity.id
_entity.type
_entity.pdbx_description
1 polymer ?
#
loop_
_entity_poly.entity_id
_entity_poly.type
_entity_poly.pdbx_seq_one_letter_code
_entity_poly.pdbx_strand_id
1 'polypeptide(L)'
;MSENQSQTHTLEAEVPDGAEVTEEKAAAAPTAETPETKAEADGEVSAETPEALAATDDGDESTGERRSNKQAVLDEEGDIAADYLEELLDIADLDGDIDTYTEGGRAHVSIVTEGNVLVGKDGEVLDALQELSRLAVMTETGRRSRLMLDVAGHRDKRRAELTDLANDAIEEVKSSGEQVRLSPMNPFERKIVHDVVAAAGLVSESDGEEPNRRVVVLPN
;
A
#
# COMPACT_ATOMS: atom_id res chain seq x y z
N MET A 1 44.77 -26.39 -78.00
CA MET A 1 44.07 -27.43 -77.22
C MET A 1 42.93 -26.74 -76.49
N SER A 2 41.71 -27.13 -76.86
CA SER A 2 40.36 -27.00 -76.25
C SER A 2 40.08 -25.81 -75.32
N GLU A 3 39.14 -24.90 -75.63
CA GLU A 3 37.66 -25.06 -75.63
C GLU A 3 37.08 -25.53 -74.29
N ASN A 4 36.31 -24.67 -73.62
CA ASN A 4 34.83 -24.72 -73.48
C ASN A 4 34.42 -24.08 -72.13
N GLN A 5 33.87 -22.86 -72.12
CA GLN A 5 32.44 -22.48 -72.10
C GLN A 5 31.66 -22.89 -70.83
N SER A 6 31.10 -21.85 -70.20
CA SER A 6 29.69 -21.68 -69.79
C SER A 6 28.97 -22.80 -69.04
N GLN A 7 28.40 -22.47 -67.88
CA GLN A 7 26.93 -22.42 -67.70
C GLN A 7 26.52 -21.91 -66.31
N THR A 8 25.64 -20.92 -66.33
CA THR A 8 24.70 -20.52 -65.28
C THR A 8 23.59 -21.56 -65.13
N HIS A 9 23.11 -21.84 -63.91
CA HIS A 9 21.76 -22.35 -63.71
C HIS A 9 21.16 -21.87 -62.38
N THR A 10 20.14 -21.02 -62.49
CA THR A 10 19.11 -20.73 -61.49
C THR A 10 18.14 -21.90 -61.40
N LEU A 11 17.77 -22.35 -60.21
CA LEU A 11 16.60 -23.22 -59.98
C LEU A 11 15.79 -22.68 -58.80
N GLU A 12 14.53 -22.38 -59.11
CA GLU A 12 13.42 -22.01 -58.23
C GLU A 12 12.87 -23.19 -57.43
N ALA A 13 12.16 -22.82 -56.35
CA ALA A 13 10.99 -23.48 -55.73
C ALA A 13 11.19 -24.80 -54.97
N GLU A 14 10.78 -24.83 -53.69
CA GLU A 14 9.47 -25.39 -53.31
C GLU A 14 9.17 -25.14 -51.82
N VAL A 15 7.94 -24.70 -51.55
CA VAL A 15 7.28 -24.71 -50.24
C VAL A 15 6.53 -26.03 -50.13
N PRO A 16 6.57 -26.74 -48.99
CA PRO A 16 5.51 -27.66 -48.64
C PRO A 16 4.61 -27.09 -47.53
N ASP A 17 3.35 -27.12 -47.91
CA ASP A 17 2.09 -27.00 -47.20
C ASP A 17 1.88 -28.08 -46.12
N GLY A 18 1.02 -27.75 -45.14
CA GLY A 18 0.10 -28.70 -44.53
C GLY A 18 0.53 -29.47 -43.27
N ALA A 19 0.04 -29.02 -42.11
CA ALA A 19 -0.58 -29.90 -41.11
C ALA A 19 -1.40 -29.08 -40.09
N GLU A 20 -2.70 -28.95 -40.37
CA GLU A 20 -3.75 -28.74 -39.37
C GLU A 20 -3.88 -29.94 -38.43
N VAL A 21 -4.74 -29.79 -37.39
CA VAL A 21 -5.43 -30.78 -36.52
C VAL A 21 -5.07 -30.52 -35.04
N THR A 22 -5.97 -30.25 -34.08
CA THR A 22 -7.44 -30.13 -34.02
C THR A 22 -7.81 -29.51 -32.66
N GLU A 23 -8.95 -28.81 -32.64
CA GLU A 23 -9.71 -28.48 -31.43
C GLU A 23 -10.13 -29.73 -30.64
N GLU A 24 -10.09 -29.67 -29.32
CA GLU A 24 -10.87 -30.57 -28.45
C GLU A 24 -11.90 -29.78 -27.66
N LYS A 25 -13.17 -30.10 -27.95
CA LYS A 25 -14.40 -29.58 -27.35
C LYS A 25 -15.08 -30.72 -26.60
N ALA A 26 -15.40 -30.52 -25.33
CA ALA A 26 -16.40 -31.31 -24.58
C ALA A 26 -17.10 -30.34 -23.60
N ALA A 27 -18.33 -29.89 -23.84
CA ALA A 27 -19.63 -30.57 -23.72
C ALA A 27 -20.15 -30.66 -22.27
N ALA A 28 -21.44 -30.36 -22.11
CA ALA A 28 -22.09 -29.82 -20.92
C ALA A 28 -23.01 -30.79 -20.14
N ALA A 29 -23.23 -30.45 -18.84
CA ALA A 29 -24.43 -30.63 -17.96
C ALA A 29 -24.88 -32.08 -17.57
N PRO A 30 -25.67 -32.35 -16.47
CA PRO A 30 -26.62 -31.46 -15.77
C PRO A 30 -26.81 -31.59 -14.21
N THR A 31 -27.50 -30.58 -13.65
CA THR A 31 -28.50 -30.49 -12.53
C THR A 31 -28.41 -31.33 -11.23
N ALA A 32 -28.48 -30.64 -10.07
CA ALA A 32 -29.26 -31.05 -8.88
C ALA A 32 -29.60 -29.86 -7.94
N GLU A 33 -30.85 -29.82 -7.48
CA GLU A 33 -31.51 -28.86 -6.57
C GLU A 33 -31.35 -29.24 -5.08
N THR A 34 -31.05 -28.25 -4.20
CA THR A 34 -31.51 -27.96 -2.78
C THR A 34 -31.53 -29.06 -1.67
N PRO A 35 -31.63 -28.76 -0.34
CA PRO A 35 -31.68 -27.48 0.41
C PRO A 35 -30.87 -27.40 1.75
N GLU A 36 -30.93 -26.22 2.40
CA GLU A 36 -30.67 -25.88 3.84
C GLU A 36 -29.24 -26.11 4.39
N THR A 37 -28.59 -25.21 5.14
CA THR A 37 -29.01 -24.75 6.48
C THR A 37 -28.10 -23.62 7.02
N LYS A 38 -28.70 -22.77 7.87
CA LYS A 38 -28.14 -21.95 8.96
C LYS A 38 -27.19 -20.78 8.66
N ALA A 39 -27.82 -19.61 8.67
CA ALA A 39 -27.24 -18.37 9.16
C ALA A 39 -26.84 -18.51 10.64
N GLU A 40 -25.61 -18.14 10.97
CA GLU A 40 -25.22 -17.75 12.32
C GLU A 40 -24.92 -16.24 12.30
N ALA A 41 -25.76 -15.53 13.04
CA ALA A 41 -25.60 -14.15 13.41
C ALA A 41 -25.02 -14.17 14.84
N ASP A 42 -23.73 -13.87 14.96
CA ASP A 42 -23.15 -13.34 16.19
C ASP A 42 -23.21 -11.81 16.06
N GLY A 43 -23.80 -11.05 16.98
CA GLY A 43 -23.89 -11.28 18.41
C GLY A 43 -23.09 -10.20 19.14
N GLU A 44 -23.25 -8.92 18.75
CA GLU A 44 -22.58 -7.82 19.44
C GLU A 44 -23.55 -7.21 20.46
N VAL A 45 -23.40 -7.65 21.71
CA VAL A 45 -23.99 -7.04 22.89
C VAL A 45 -22.85 -6.39 23.67
N SER A 46 -22.79 -5.07 23.73
CA SER A 46 -22.16 -4.38 24.86
C SER A 46 -22.65 -2.95 25.01
N ALA A 47 -23.56 -2.82 25.97
CA ALA A 47 -23.61 -1.79 27.01
C ALA A 47 -23.44 -0.33 26.57
N GLU A 48 -24.58 0.33 26.38
CA GLU A 48 -24.70 1.73 26.78
C GLU A 48 -24.57 1.86 28.30
N THR A 49 -23.70 2.75 28.76
CA THR A 49 -23.92 3.47 30.02
C THR A 49 -23.55 4.94 29.77
N PRO A 50 -24.49 5.88 29.94
CA PRO A 50 -24.21 7.30 29.78
C PRO A 50 -23.60 7.83 31.08
N GLU A 51 -22.30 8.16 31.06
CA GLU A 51 -21.75 9.04 32.10
C GLU A 51 -22.12 10.48 31.78
N ALA A 52 -23.01 11.02 32.62
CA ALA A 52 -23.36 12.41 32.68
C ALA A 52 -22.14 13.24 33.14
N LEU A 53 -21.64 14.13 32.29
CA LEU A 53 -20.75 15.21 32.70
C LEU A 53 -21.60 16.45 33.02
N ALA A 54 -21.74 16.68 34.32
CA ALA A 54 -22.21 17.93 34.89
C ALA A 54 -21.29 19.08 34.47
N ALA A 55 -21.90 20.15 33.97
CA ALA A 55 -21.25 21.43 33.83
C ALA A 55 -20.88 21.96 35.23
N THR A 56 -19.58 22.12 35.47
CA THR A 56 -19.08 23.10 36.43
C THR A 56 -18.03 23.94 35.72
N ASP A 57 -18.38 25.21 35.60
CA ASP A 57 -17.55 26.33 35.15
C ASP A 57 -16.66 26.72 36.34
N ASP A 58 -15.39 26.33 36.31
CA ASP A 58 -14.36 26.84 37.21
C ASP A 58 -12.95 26.58 36.62
N GLY A 59 -12.20 27.66 36.40
CA GLY A 59 -10.74 27.67 36.47
C GLY A 59 -9.93 27.32 35.23
N ASP A 60 -9.43 28.37 34.57
CA ASP A 60 -8.42 28.46 33.50
C ASP A 60 -7.02 27.86 33.84
N GLU A 61 -6.91 26.99 34.85
CA GLU A 61 -5.65 26.29 35.22
C GLU A 61 -5.64 24.81 34.76
N SER A 62 -6.81 24.21 34.54
CA SER A 62 -7.01 22.78 34.15
C SER A 62 -6.48 22.42 32.75
N THR A 63 -6.36 23.40 31.86
CA THR A 63 -5.98 23.18 30.46
C THR A 63 -4.48 22.93 30.28
N GLY A 64 -3.64 23.49 31.16
CA GLY A 64 -2.18 23.36 31.12
C GLY A 64 -1.71 21.98 31.56
N GLU A 65 -2.19 21.52 32.72
CA GLU A 65 -1.80 20.22 33.31
C GLU A 65 -2.25 19.03 32.47
N ARG A 66 -3.43 19.10 31.83
CA ARG A 66 -3.88 18.05 30.91
C ARG A 66 -3.01 17.96 29.65
N ARG A 67 -2.53 19.10 29.15
CA ARG A 67 -1.63 19.13 27.98
C ARG A 67 -0.25 18.61 28.33
N SER A 68 0.30 18.97 29.48
CA SER A 68 1.59 18.45 29.93
C SER A 68 1.56 16.95 30.21
N ASN A 69 0.47 16.45 30.81
CA ASN A 69 0.29 15.01 31.03
C ASN A 69 0.16 14.26 29.70
N LYS A 70 -0.62 14.79 28.75
CA LYS A 70 -0.73 14.19 27.42
C LYS A 70 0.61 14.16 26.69
N GLN A 71 1.39 15.24 26.78
CA GLN A 71 2.71 15.30 26.17
C GLN A 71 3.65 14.24 26.76
N ALA A 72 3.72 14.14 28.09
CA ALA A 72 4.54 13.14 28.77
C ALA A 72 4.18 11.69 28.37
N VAL A 73 2.89 11.42 28.14
CA VAL A 73 2.44 10.11 27.63
C VAL A 73 2.95 9.87 26.21
N LEU A 74 2.93 10.87 25.32
CA LEU A 74 3.42 10.71 23.95
C LEU A 74 4.95 10.58 23.90
N ASP A 75 5.66 11.29 24.77
CA ASP A 75 7.11 11.17 24.90
C ASP A 75 7.48 9.74 25.39
N GLU A 76 6.78 9.24 26.42
CA GLU A 76 6.93 7.86 26.91
C GLU A 76 6.64 6.80 25.82
N GLU A 77 5.59 6.99 25.01
CA GLU A 77 5.30 6.10 23.87
C GLU A 77 6.42 6.11 22.81
N GLY A 78 7.00 7.28 22.55
CA GLY A 78 8.11 7.44 21.62
C GLY A 78 9.37 6.75 22.11
N ASP A 79 9.72 6.94 23.38
CA ASP A 79 10.91 6.36 24.01
C ASP A 79 10.85 4.82 24.00
N ILE A 80 9.73 4.23 24.41
CA ILE A 80 9.56 2.76 24.42
C ILE A 80 9.69 2.17 23.00
N ALA A 81 9.12 2.85 22.01
CA ALA A 81 9.22 2.40 20.63
C ALA A 81 10.64 2.55 20.08
N ALA A 82 11.35 3.63 20.43
CA ALA A 82 12.74 3.84 20.06
C ALA A 82 13.64 2.75 20.67
N ASP A 83 13.50 2.46 21.96
CA ASP A 83 14.25 1.41 22.65
C ASP A 83 14.05 0.04 21.96
N TYR A 84 12.79 -0.30 21.65
CA TYR A 84 12.47 -1.54 20.94
C TYR A 84 13.12 -1.62 19.54
N LEU A 85 13.07 -0.52 18.79
CA LEU A 85 13.64 -0.45 17.45
C LEU A 85 15.17 -0.46 17.49
N GLU A 86 15.79 0.24 18.43
CA GLU A 86 17.24 0.24 18.65
C GLU A 86 17.75 -1.18 18.92
N GLU A 87 17.12 -1.89 19.87
CA GLU A 87 17.48 -3.28 20.15
C GLU A 87 17.29 -4.20 18.93
N LEU A 88 16.22 -3.98 18.14
CA LEU A 88 15.97 -4.74 16.92
C LEU A 88 17.06 -4.49 15.87
N LEU A 89 17.45 -3.23 15.66
CA LEU A 89 18.49 -2.85 14.70
C LEU A 89 19.85 -3.46 15.09
N ASP A 90 20.18 -3.40 16.38
CA ASP A 90 21.40 -4.00 16.93
C ASP A 90 21.45 -5.52 16.71
N ILE A 91 20.34 -6.23 16.99
CA ILE A 91 20.25 -7.68 16.79
C ILE A 91 20.36 -8.04 15.30
N ALA A 92 19.80 -7.21 14.43
CA ALA A 92 19.78 -7.43 12.99
C ALA A 92 21.07 -6.98 12.29
N ASP A 93 22.00 -6.34 13.00
CA ASP A 93 23.23 -5.73 12.45
C ASP A 93 22.89 -4.73 11.33
N LEU A 94 21.95 -3.83 11.61
CA LEU A 94 21.46 -2.80 10.69
C LEU A 94 21.76 -1.40 11.22
N ASP A 95 22.37 -0.56 10.39
CA ASP A 95 22.62 0.85 10.73
C ASP A 95 21.35 1.70 10.62
N GLY A 96 21.15 2.58 11.60
CA GLY A 96 20.12 3.63 11.55
C GLY A 96 20.14 4.55 12.76
N ASP A 97 20.02 5.85 12.53
CA ASP A 97 19.87 6.84 13.59
C ASP A 97 18.37 7.02 13.89
N ILE A 98 17.99 6.92 15.16
CA ILE A 98 16.59 7.01 15.60
C ILE A 98 16.34 8.40 16.23
N ASP A 99 15.33 9.09 15.72
CA ASP A 99 14.82 10.34 16.27
C ASP A 99 13.37 10.18 16.72
N THR A 100 13.03 10.72 17.90
CA THR A 100 11.66 10.76 18.41
C THR A 100 11.15 12.20 18.49
N TYR A 101 9.87 12.39 18.17
CA TYR A 101 9.20 13.67 18.32
C TYR A 101 7.68 13.49 18.41
N THR A 102 6.98 14.53 18.85
CA THR A 102 5.52 14.51 18.92
C THR A 102 4.91 15.53 17.97
N GLU A 103 3.96 15.11 17.17
CA GLU A 103 3.26 15.99 16.23
C GLU A 103 1.82 15.52 16.02
N GLY A 104 0.88 16.46 15.92
CA GLY A 104 -0.52 16.14 15.66
C GLY A 104 -1.18 15.30 16.75
N GLY A 105 -0.66 15.35 17.98
CA GLY A 105 -1.14 14.55 19.10
C GLY A 105 -0.81 13.06 18.99
N ARG A 106 0.29 12.72 18.32
CA ARG A 106 0.84 11.37 18.17
C ARG A 106 2.35 11.42 18.43
N ALA A 107 2.88 10.32 18.94
CA ALA A 107 4.32 10.06 18.95
C ALA A 107 4.76 9.66 17.53
N HIS A 108 5.95 10.12 17.14
CA HIS A 108 6.60 9.76 15.89
C HIS A 108 8.00 9.26 16.18
N VAL A 109 8.38 8.23 15.44
CA VAL A 109 9.74 7.72 15.39
C VAL A 109 10.20 7.80 13.95
N SER A 110 11.39 8.36 13.72
CA SER A 110 12.03 8.41 12.42
C SER A 110 13.35 7.66 12.48
N ILE A 111 13.57 6.77 11.52
CA ILE A 111 14.87 6.09 11.36
C ILE A 111 15.54 6.65 10.12
N VAL A 112 16.70 7.28 10.30
CA VAL A 112 17.55 7.73 9.21
C VAL A 112 18.56 6.63 8.91
N THR A 113 18.51 6.08 7.71
CA THR A 113 19.42 5.01 7.26
C THR A 113 19.69 5.18 5.77
N GLU A 114 20.82 4.65 5.29
CA GLU A 114 21.18 4.64 3.87
C GLU A 114 20.55 3.46 3.10
N GLY A 115 20.05 2.45 3.82
CA GLY A 115 19.49 1.22 3.23
C GLY A 115 17.97 1.23 3.05
N ASN A 116 17.48 0.42 2.11
CA ASN A 116 16.04 0.22 1.87
C ASN A 116 15.47 -1.01 2.60
N VAL A 117 16.28 -1.73 3.38
CA VAL A 117 15.89 -3.00 4.02
C VAL A 117 14.74 -2.79 5.01
N LEU A 118 14.83 -1.74 5.82
CA LEU A 118 13.82 -1.36 6.82
C LEU A 118 12.52 -0.83 6.19
N VAL A 119 12.55 -0.46 4.91
CA VAL A 119 11.35 -0.07 4.14
C VAL A 119 10.69 -1.32 3.56
N GLY A 120 11.49 -2.22 2.97
CA GLY A 120 11.00 -3.39 2.27
C GLY A 120 10.37 -3.05 0.91
N LYS A 121 9.77 -4.05 0.26
CA LYS A 121 9.07 -3.85 -1.01
C LYS A 121 7.78 -3.09 -0.75
N ASP A 122 7.55 -2.00 -1.48
CA ASP A 122 6.34 -1.18 -1.40
C ASP A 122 5.99 -0.71 0.04
N GLY A 123 6.98 -0.66 0.95
CA GLY A 123 6.80 -0.24 2.35
C GLY A 123 6.35 -1.35 3.32
N GLU A 124 6.31 -2.62 2.90
CA GLU A 124 5.76 -3.72 3.71
C GLU A 124 6.51 -3.94 5.03
N VAL A 125 7.84 -3.77 5.04
CA VAL A 125 8.66 -3.95 6.25
C VAL A 125 8.48 -2.77 7.18
N LEU A 126 8.42 -1.54 6.65
CA LEU A 126 8.12 -0.34 7.44
C LEU A 126 6.77 -0.47 8.15
N ASP A 127 5.74 -0.91 7.45
CA ASP A 127 4.42 -1.09 8.07
C ASP A 127 4.43 -2.20 9.13
N ALA A 128 5.15 -3.31 8.89
CA ALA A 128 5.33 -4.36 9.90
C ALA A 128 6.07 -3.86 11.16
N LEU A 129 7.18 -3.13 10.98
CA LEU A 129 7.95 -2.53 12.08
C LEU A 129 7.11 -1.55 12.89
N GLN A 130 6.25 -0.76 12.22
CA GLN A 130 5.34 0.15 12.90
C GLN A 130 4.37 -0.62 13.82
N GLU A 131 3.78 -1.70 13.33
CA GLU A 131 2.84 -2.50 14.13
C GLU A 131 3.54 -3.20 15.30
N LEU A 132 4.75 -3.73 15.08
CA LEU A 132 5.56 -4.30 16.15
C LEU A 132 5.89 -3.26 17.23
N SER A 133 6.27 -2.05 16.82
CA SER A 133 6.57 -0.95 17.75
C SER A 133 5.33 -0.56 18.56
N ARG A 134 4.15 -0.49 17.92
CA ARG A 134 2.87 -0.24 18.62
C ARG A 134 2.52 -1.34 19.61
N LEU A 135 2.84 -2.60 19.28
CA LEU A 135 2.64 -3.74 20.18
C LEU A 135 3.61 -3.70 21.37
N ALA A 136 4.87 -3.33 21.16
CA ALA A 136 5.83 -3.10 22.25
C ALA A 136 5.30 -2.03 23.21
N VAL A 137 4.92 -0.86 22.70
CA VAL A 137 4.32 0.21 23.53
C VAL A 137 3.06 -0.25 24.26
N MET A 138 2.19 -1.03 23.61
CA MET A 138 1.00 -1.58 24.26
C MET A 138 1.34 -2.59 25.35
N THR A 139 2.42 -3.35 25.20
CA THR A 139 2.85 -4.36 26.17
C THR A 139 3.38 -3.70 27.44
N GLU A 140 4.19 -2.65 27.31
CA GLU A 140 4.77 -1.90 28.43
C GLU A 140 3.74 -1.01 29.14
N THR A 141 2.90 -0.29 28.37
CA THR A 141 2.01 0.74 28.94
C THR A 141 0.58 0.27 29.18
N GLY A 142 0.18 -0.88 28.61
CA GLY A 142 -1.20 -1.36 28.60
C GLY A 142 -2.18 -0.53 27.75
N ARG A 143 -1.69 0.47 27.00
CA ARG A 143 -2.50 1.39 26.20
C ARG A 143 -2.23 1.17 24.71
N ARG A 144 -3.27 1.29 23.88
CA ARG A 144 -3.09 1.28 22.42
C ARG A 144 -2.41 2.58 21.99
N SER A 145 -1.21 2.46 21.41
CA SER A 145 -0.51 3.59 20.84
C SER A 145 -1.02 3.93 19.43
N ARG A 146 -0.95 5.22 19.08
CA ARG A 146 -1.18 5.74 17.71
C ARG A 146 0.13 6.19 17.07
N LEU A 147 1.26 5.68 17.56
CA LEU A 147 2.61 6.00 17.11
C LEU A 147 2.75 5.80 15.60
N MET A 148 3.49 6.70 14.97
CA MET A 148 3.80 6.65 13.55
C MET A 148 5.29 6.39 13.37
N LEU A 149 5.62 5.50 12.43
CA LEU A 149 6.99 5.23 12.04
C LEU A 149 7.22 5.71 10.61
N ASP A 150 8.34 6.38 10.40
CA ASP A 150 8.89 6.66 9.08
C ASP A 150 10.36 6.24 9.01
N VAL A 151 10.78 5.79 7.83
CA VAL A 151 12.15 5.37 7.58
C VAL A 151 12.65 6.09 6.34
N ALA A 152 13.77 6.80 6.48
CA ALA A 152 14.46 7.51 5.40
C ALA A 152 13.54 8.43 4.55
N GLY A 153 12.48 9.00 5.13
CA GLY A 153 11.52 9.84 4.41
C GLY A 153 10.68 9.08 3.38
N HIS A 154 10.51 7.76 3.55
CA HIS A 154 9.86 6.90 2.57
C HIS A 154 8.44 7.36 2.24
N ARG A 155 7.64 7.76 3.24
CA ARG A 155 6.23 8.12 3.03
C ARG A 155 6.08 9.33 2.10
N ASP A 156 6.96 10.33 2.24
CA ASP A 156 6.94 11.53 1.40
C ASP A 156 7.47 11.26 0.00
N LYS A 157 8.58 10.52 -0.11
CA LYS A 157 9.13 10.08 -1.41
C LYS A 157 8.09 9.28 -2.20
N ARG A 158 7.44 8.31 -1.54
CA ARG A 158 6.43 7.48 -2.17
C ARG A 158 5.20 8.27 -2.62
N ARG A 159 4.76 9.25 -1.81
CA ARG A 159 3.69 10.16 -2.22
C ARG A 159 4.07 10.97 -3.46
N ALA A 160 5.30 11.47 -3.54
CA ALA A 160 5.78 12.20 -4.71
C ALA A 160 5.79 11.30 -5.97
N GLU A 161 6.38 10.10 -5.87
CA GLU A 161 6.39 9.12 -6.97
C GLU A 161 4.99 8.78 -7.49
N LEU A 162 4.03 8.55 -6.59
CA LEU A 162 2.65 8.25 -6.98
C LEU A 162 1.93 9.45 -7.60
N THR A 163 2.29 10.66 -7.18
CA THR A 163 1.76 11.90 -7.76
C THR A 163 2.27 12.07 -9.19
N ASP A 164 3.57 11.83 -9.42
CA ASP A 164 4.18 11.89 -10.74
C ASP A 164 3.58 10.81 -11.66
N LEU A 165 3.47 9.57 -11.18
CA LEU A 165 2.82 8.46 -11.90
C LEU A 165 1.37 8.81 -12.30
N ALA A 166 0.62 9.45 -11.40
CA ALA A 166 -0.74 9.87 -11.69
C ALA A 166 -0.78 10.97 -12.76
N ASN A 167 0.13 11.95 -12.69
CA ASN A 167 0.24 13.02 -13.69
C ASN A 167 0.58 12.48 -15.08
N ASP A 168 1.54 11.55 -15.17
CA ASP A 168 1.90 10.91 -16.44
C ASP A 168 0.69 10.18 -17.06
N ALA A 169 -0.05 9.42 -16.24
CA ALA A 169 -1.26 8.74 -16.70
C ALA A 169 -2.37 9.71 -17.14
N ILE A 170 -2.51 10.84 -16.46
CA ILE A 170 -3.46 11.90 -16.82
C ILE A 170 -3.10 12.51 -18.19
N GLU A 171 -1.82 12.76 -18.46
CA GLU A 171 -1.35 13.29 -19.74
C GLU A 171 -1.54 12.27 -20.87
N GLU A 172 -1.26 10.99 -20.60
CA GLU A 172 -1.46 9.91 -21.56
C GLU A 172 -2.95 9.74 -21.91
N VAL A 173 -3.86 9.73 -20.93
CA VAL A 173 -5.31 9.66 -21.18
C VAL A 173 -5.80 10.87 -21.98
N LYS A 174 -5.33 12.08 -21.65
CA LYS A 174 -5.73 13.31 -22.35
C LYS A 174 -5.25 13.35 -23.80
N SER A 175 -4.09 12.77 -24.09
CA SER A 175 -3.49 12.79 -25.43
C SER A 175 -3.97 11.64 -26.31
N SER A 176 -4.11 10.43 -25.76
CA SER A 176 -4.57 9.24 -26.48
C SER A 176 -6.11 9.17 -26.61
N GLY A 177 -6.84 9.67 -25.61
CA GLY A 177 -8.27 9.45 -25.47
C GLY A 177 -8.64 8.02 -25.05
N GLU A 178 -7.66 7.21 -24.66
CA GLU A 178 -7.85 5.84 -24.20
C GLU A 178 -7.65 5.74 -22.68
N GLN A 179 -8.24 4.72 -22.07
CA GLN A 179 -8.07 4.47 -20.63
C GLN A 179 -6.66 3.94 -20.32
N VAL A 180 -6.04 4.44 -19.24
CA VAL A 180 -4.72 3.99 -18.78
C VAL A 180 -4.87 3.16 -17.51
N ARG A 181 -4.23 1.99 -17.48
CA ARG A 181 -4.22 1.08 -16.32
C ARG A 181 -2.87 1.16 -15.64
N LEU A 182 -2.84 1.55 -14.38
CA LEU A 182 -1.62 1.60 -13.59
C LEU A 182 -1.24 0.21 -13.04
N SER A 183 -0.02 0.13 -12.51
CA SER A 183 0.44 -1.01 -11.73
C SER A 183 -0.46 -1.26 -10.51
N PRO A 184 -0.64 -2.52 -10.06
CA PRO A 184 -1.25 -2.81 -8.77
C PRO A 184 -0.53 -2.08 -7.65
N MET A 185 -1.30 -1.57 -6.71
CA MET A 185 -0.81 -0.76 -5.59
C MET A 185 -1.79 -0.89 -4.42
N ASN A 186 -1.33 -0.66 -3.20
CA ASN A 186 -2.14 -0.90 -2.00
C ASN A 186 -3.29 0.13 -1.86
N PRO A 187 -4.29 -0.08 -0.98
CA PRO A 187 -5.42 0.83 -0.83
C PRO A 187 -5.06 2.29 -0.56
N PHE A 188 -3.98 2.55 0.18
CA PHE A 188 -3.53 3.91 0.50
C PHE A 188 -2.93 4.60 -0.73
N GLU A 189 -2.11 3.88 -1.49
CA GLU A 189 -1.51 4.37 -2.72
C GLU A 189 -2.57 4.68 -3.78
N ARG A 190 -3.55 3.77 -3.95
CA ARG A 190 -4.69 4.00 -4.85
C ARG A 190 -5.42 5.29 -4.50
N LYS A 191 -5.61 5.57 -3.21
CA LYS A 191 -6.27 6.80 -2.75
C LYS A 191 -5.49 8.05 -3.17
N ILE A 192 -4.16 8.06 -3.00
CA ILE A 192 -3.32 9.19 -3.45
C ILE A 192 -3.52 9.44 -4.94
N VAL A 193 -3.44 8.38 -5.76
CA VAL A 193 -3.63 8.49 -7.21
C VAL A 193 -5.04 9.00 -7.54
N HIS A 194 -6.08 8.45 -6.91
CA HIS A 194 -7.45 8.90 -7.10
C HIS A 194 -7.63 10.38 -6.79
N ASP A 195 -7.03 10.85 -5.69
CA ASP A 195 -7.10 12.27 -5.28
C ASP A 195 -6.42 13.18 -6.32
N VAL A 196 -5.26 12.78 -6.87
CA VAL A 196 -4.55 13.52 -7.93
C VAL A 196 -5.35 13.54 -9.24
N VAL A 197 -5.90 12.40 -9.66
CA VAL A 197 -6.73 12.29 -10.88
C VAL A 197 -7.99 13.13 -10.76
N ALA A 198 -8.67 13.07 -9.62
CA ALA A 198 -9.87 13.87 -9.37
C ALA A 198 -9.56 15.38 -9.38
N ALA A 199 -8.43 15.79 -8.81
CA ALA A 199 -7.97 17.19 -8.86
C ALA A 199 -7.71 17.68 -10.29
N ALA A 200 -7.30 16.79 -11.21
CA ALA A 200 -7.15 17.09 -12.63
C ALA A 200 -8.47 17.06 -13.43
N GLY A 201 -9.59 16.77 -12.77
CA GLY A 201 -10.93 16.75 -13.35
C GLY A 201 -11.28 15.50 -14.15
N LEU A 202 -10.51 14.42 -14.02
CA LEU A 202 -10.76 13.13 -14.66
C LEU A 202 -11.43 12.16 -13.68
N VAL A 203 -11.98 11.06 -14.22
CA VAL A 203 -12.55 9.97 -13.43
C VAL A 203 -11.55 8.82 -13.35
N SER A 204 -11.47 8.18 -12.18
CA SER A 204 -10.69 6.96 -11.98
C SER A 204 -11.48 5.91 -11.23
N GLU A 205 -11.23 4.65 -11.56
CA GLU A 205 -11.86 3.48 -10.95
C GLU A 205 -10.79 2.51 -10.45
N SER A 206 -11.07 1.81 -9.35
CA SER A 206 -10.20 0.74 -8.86
C SER A 206 -10.68 -0.61 -9.41
N ASP A 207 -9.92 -1.21 -10.32
CA ASP A 207 -10.22 -2.48 -10.99
C ASP A 207 -9.38 -3.64 -10.43
N GLY A 208 -9.96 -4.84 -10.41
CA GLY A 208 -9.34 -6.08 -9.91
C GLY A 208 -9.54 -6.36 -8.41
N GLU A 209 -9.03 -7.51 -7.98
CA GLU A 209 -9.06 -7.99 -6.59
C GLU A 209 -7.66 -7.93 -5.97
N GLU A 210 -7.59 -7.74 -4.65
CA GLU A 210 -6.32 -7.71 -3.90
C GLU A 210 -5.59 -9.05 -4.05
N PRO A 211 -4.27 -9.08 -4.35
CA PRO A 211 -3.30 -7.98 -4.39
C PRO A 211 -3.11 -7.32 -5.76
N ASN A 212 -3.85 -7.75 -6.79
CA ASN A 212 -3.70 -7.26 -8.17
C ASN A 212 -4.57 -6.02 -8.47
N ARG A 213 -5.16 -5.43 -7.44
CA ARG A 213 -6.09 -4.31 -7.58
C ARG A 213 -5.32 -3.02 -7.88
N ARG A 214 -5.79 -2.29 -8.90
CA ARG A 214 -5.10 -1.15 -9.52
C ARG A 214 -6.05 -0.01 -9.85
N VAL A 215 -5.50 1.18 -10.06
CA VAL A 215 -6.26 2.34 -10.54
C VAL A 215 -6.28 2.37 -12.06
N VAL A 216 -7.46 2.63 -12.62
CA VAL A 216 -7.71 2.85 -14.04
C VAL A 216 -8.19 4.28 -14.20
N VAL A 217 -7.48 5.07 -15.01
CA VAL A 217 -7.85 6.45 -15.33
C VAL A 217 -8.65 6.43 -16.63
N LEU A 218 -9.83 7.06 -16.61
CA LEU A 218 -10.77 7.08 -17.73
C LEU A 218 -10.71 8.43 -18.47
N PRO A 219 -10.83 8.43 -19.81
CA PRO A 219 -11.00 9.65 -20.59
C PRO A 219 -12.36 10.28 -20.30
N ASN A 220 -12.42 11.62 -20.32
CA ASN A 220 -13.66 12.40 -20.22
C ASN A 220 -14.37 12.56 -21.57
#